data_AF-C3ZE05-F1
#
_entry.id   AF-C3ZE05-F1
#
_cell.length_a   1.000
_cell.length_b   1.000
_cell.length_c   1.000
_cell.angle_alpha   90.00
_cell.angle_beta   90.00
_cell.angle_gamma   90.00
#
_symmetry.space_group_name_H-M   'P 1'
#
loop_
_entity.id
_entity.type
_entity.pdbx_description
1 polymer ?
#
loop_
_entity_poly.entity_id
_entity_poly.type
_entity_poly.pdbx_seq_one_letter_code
_entity_poly.pdbx_strand_id
1 'polypeptide(L)'
;MRHKRGHLIIPTDGLYFIYSQLYYRFLNPKQTQSKTYQLIHYTFKQNSYPKPLQIMKSARNTCWSKNVEFGLYTSYQGGVFRLQRGDKIWVAVSNMSMVCLEETSSYFGAFMI
;
A
#
# COMPACT_ATOMS: atom_id res chain seq x y z
N MET A 1 3.43 15.28 12.13
CA MET A 1 4.03 14.09 11.49
C MET A 1 4.96 14.57 10.38
N ARG A 2 6.12 13.93 10.14
CA ARG A 2 7.08 14.39 9.10
C ARG A 2 7.30 13.32 8.04
N HIS A 3 7.28 13.70 6.77
CA HIS A 3 7.65 12.81 5.66
C HIS A 3 9.17 12.90 5.37
N LYS A 4 9.84 11.76 5.23
CA LYS A 4 11.26 11.68 4.82
C LYS A 4 11.52 10.41 4.01
N ARG A 5 11.97 10.56 2.76
CA ARG A 5 12.35 9.45 1.85
C ARG A 5 11.27 8.35 1.77
N GLY A 6 10.00 8.70 1.59
CA GLY A 6 8.89 7.73 1.48
C GLY A 6 8.35 7.18 2.80
N HIS A 7 8.83 7.69 3.93
CA HIS A 7 8.39 7.26 5.26
C HIS A 7 7.69 8.39 6.01
N LEU A 8 6.58 8.08 6.67
CA LEU A 8 5.97 8.96 7.67
C LEU A 8 6.61 8.67 9.02
N ILE A 9 7.14 9.72 9.67
CA ILE A 9 7.80 9.65 10.97
C ILE A 9 6.84 10.14 12.05
N ILE A 10 6.59 9.29 13.03
CA ILE A 10 5.67 9.52 14.13
C ILE A 10 6.24 10.60 15.07
N PRO A 11 5.50 11.69 15.34
CA PRO A 11 6.00 12.80 16.14
C PRO A 11 5.87 12.54 17.66
N THR A 12 4.84 11.82 18.08
CA THR A 12 4.46 11.64 19.49
C THR A 12 3.95 10.21 19.72
N ASP A 13 4.23 9.65 20.88
CA ASP A 13 3.71 8.34 21.29
C ASP A 13 2.18 8.36 21.37
N GLY A 14 1.52 7.34 20.84
CA GLY A 14 0.05 7.28 20.87
C GLY A 14 -0.55 6.13 20.06
N LEU A 15 -1.88 6.09 20.04
CA LEU A 15 -2.65 5.26 19.11
C LEU A 15 -2.89 6.06 17.84
N TYR A 16 -2.53 5.46 16.70
CA TYR A 16 -2.73 6.08 15.39
C TYR A 16 -3.64 5.19 14.56
N PHE A 17 -4.66 5.79 13.97
CA PHE A 17 -5.35 5.19 12.84
C PHE A 17 -4.50 5.41 11.59
N ILE A 18 -4.02 4.31 11.01
CA ILE A 18 -3.25 4.31 9.76
C ILE A 18 -4.20 3.85 8.65
N TYR A 19 -4.20 4.56 7.52
CA TYR A 19 -4.98 4.18 6.34
C TYR A 19 -4.18 4.35 5.06
N SER A 20 -4.53 3.54 4.07
CA SER A 20 -3.88 3.55 2.77
C SER A 20 -4.87 3.12 1.70
N GLN A 21 -4.90 3.85 0.59
CA GLN A 21 -5.56 3.43 -0.64
C GLN A 21 -4.53 3.31 -1.74
N LEU A 22 -4.58 2.21 -2.47
CA LEU A 22 -3.84 2.04 -3.72
C LEU A 22 -4.80 1.70 -4.84
N TYR A 23 -4.62 2.37 -5.97
CA TYR A 23 -5.33 2.08 -7.20
C TYR A 23 -4.42 1.41 -8.21
N TYR A 24 -4.71 0.15 -8.52
CA TYR A 24 -4.03 -0.60 -9.56
C TYR A 24 -4.78 -0.49 -10.87
N ARG A 25 -4.08 -0.05 -11.92
CA ARG A 25 -4.58 0.05 -13.29
C ARG A 25 -3.57 -0.54 -14.26
N PHE A 26 -4.04 -1.42 -15.14
CA PHE A 26 -3.24 -1.93 -16.25
C PHE A 26 -4.08 -2.16 -17.49
N LEU A 27 -3.41 -2.14 -18.64
CA LEU A 27 -3.94 -2.55 -19.93
C LEU A 27 -3.21 -3.83 -20.34
N ASN A 28 -3.97 -4.83 -20.76
CA ASN A 28 -3.45 -6.07 -21.33
C ASN A 28 -3.59 -5.99 -22.85
N PRO A 29 -2.49 -5.79 -23.59
CA PRO A 29 -2.55 -5.83 -25.05
C PRO A 29 -2.99 -7.21 -25.53
N LYS A 30 -3.83 -7.26 -26.58
CA LYS A 30 -4.50 -8.47 -27.12
C LYS A 30 -3.56 -9.63 -27.50
N GLN A 31 -2.25 -9.43 -27.47
CA GLN A 31 -1.22 -10.40 -27.89
C GLN A 31 -0.39 -10.99 -26.74
N THR A 32 -0.59 -10.56 -25.49
CA THR A 32 0.13 -11.15 -24.35
C THR A 32 -0.65 -12.31 -23.73
N GLN A 33 0.03 -13.43 -23.47
CA GLN A 33 -0.51 -14.57 -22.72
C GLN A 33 -1.24 -14.13 -21.44
N SER A 34 -2.26 -14.89 -21.01
CA SER A 34 -2.96 -14.61 -19.73
C SER A 34 -1.96 -14.53 -18.59
N LYS A 35 -1.74 -13.30 -18.08
CA LYS A 35 -0.91 -13.03 -16.93
C LYS A 35 -1.82 -12.75 -15.74
N THR A 36 -1.78 -13.65 -14.77
CA THR A 36 -2.37 -13.42 -13.45
C THR A 36 -1.36 -12.66 -12.60
N TYR A 37 -1.75 -11.50 -12.10
CA TYR A 37 -0.93 -10.71 -11.18
C TYR A 37 -1.46 -10.86 -9.76
N GLN A 38 -0.52 -11.01 -8.81
CA GLN A 38 -0.80 -10.85 -7.40
C GLN A 38 -0.59 -9.38 -7.04
N LEU A 39 -1.68 -8.68 -6.76
CA LEU A 39 -1.69 -7.28 -6.34
C LEU A 39 -1.70 -7.25 -4.82
N ILE A 40 -0.54 -7.03 -4.21
CA ILE A 40 -0.37 -7.05 -2.76
C ILE A 40 0.03 -5.65 -2.29
N HIS A 41 -0.68 -5.20 -1.27
CA HIS A 41 -0.59 -3.90 -0.65
C HIS A 41 -0.18 -4.11 0.82
N TYR A 42 1.05 -3.73 1.15
CA TYR A 42 1.63 -3.88 2.48
C TYR A 42 1.73 -2.53 3.18
N THR A 43 1.60 -2.55 4.50
CA THR A 43 2.02 -1.44 5.36
C THR A 43 3.02 -1.96 6.39
N PHE A 44 4.14 -1.26 6.50
CA PHE A 44 5.23 -1.62 7.40
C PHE A 44 5.45 -0.55 8.46
N LYS A 45 5.98 -0.99 9.60
CA LYS A 45 6.49 -0.18 10.69
C LYS A 45 7.95 -0.54 10.96
N GLN A 46 8.79 0.46 11.14
CA GLN A 46 10.18 0.33 11.58
C GLN A 46 10.35 1.12 12.86
N ASN A 47 10.74 0.44 13.91
CA ASN A 47 11.21 1.02 15.16
C ASN A 47 12.73 0.80 15.28
N SER A 48 13.24 0.71 16.51
CA SER A 48 14.62 0.34 16.81
C SER A 48 14.98 -1.12 16.47
N TYR A 49 14.01 -1.99 16.18
CA TYR A 49 14.24 -3.38 15.82
C TYR A 49 14.80 -3.50 14.38
N PRO A 50 15.83 -4.31 14.09
CA PRO A 50 16.52 -4.28 12.79
C PRO A 50 15.66 -4.60 11.56
N LYS A 51 14.56 -5.33 11.73
CA LYS A 51 13.68 -5.75 10.63
C LYS A 51 12.36 -4.97 10.64
N PRO A 52 11.88 -4.50 9.48
CA PRO A 52 10.54 -3.95 9.34
C PRO A 52 9.45 -4.94 9.79
N LEU A 53 8.50 -4.46 10.59
CA LEU A 53 7.32 -5.21 10.98
C LEU A 53 6.16 -4.91 10.02
N GLN A 54 5.59 -5.95 9.41
CA GLN A 54 4.36 -5.81 8.63
C GLN A 54 3.19 -5.62 9.61
N ILE A 55 2.46 -4.51 9.47
CA ILE A 55 1.31 -4.19 10.33
C ILE A 55 -0.03 -4.35 9.63
N MET A 56 -0.07 -4.23 8.29
CA MET A 56 -1.25 -4.50 7.48
C MET A 56 -0.86 -5.14 6.14
N LYS A 57 -1.75 -5.96 5.59
CA LYS A 57 -1.61 -6.59 4.28
C LYS A 57 -2.99 -6.79 3.66
N SER A 58 -3.14 -6.33 2.42
CA SER A 58 -4.29 -6.62 1.56
C SER A 58 -3.79 -7.26 0.27
N ALA A 59 -4.49 -8.28 -0.22
CA ALA A 59 -4.11 -9.00 -1.43
C ALA A 59 -5.32 -9.20 -2.35
N ARG A 60 -5.11 -8.99 -3.64
CA ARG A 60 -6.06 -9.33 -4.70
C ARG A 60 -5.33 -10.04 -5.83
N ASN A 61 -6.02 -10.97 -6.48
CA ASN A 61 -5.59 -11.55 -7.75
C ASN A 61 -6.31 -10.84 -8.90
N THR A 62 -5.66 -10.73 -10.05
CA THR A 62 -6.35 -10.30 -11.27
C THR A 62 -7.18 -11.44 -11.84
N CYS A 63 -8.22 -11.10 -12.60
CA CYS A 63 -9.01 -12.08 -13.35
C CYS A 63 -8.11 -12.95 -14.26
N TRP A 64 -8.39 -14.25 -14.31
CA TRP A 64 -7.59 -15.24 -15.06
C TRP A 64 -7.99 -15.35 -16.53
N SER A 65 -9.07 -14.66 -16.94
CA SER A 65 -9.60 -14.72 -18.30
C SER A 65 -8.60 -14.13 -19.30
N LYS A 66 -8.43 -14.85 -20.42
CA LYS A 66 -7.57 -14.45 -21.55
C LYS A 66 -8.11 -13.22 -22.30
N ASN A 67 -9.39 -12.87 -22.09
CA ASN A 67 -10.07 -11.78 -22.77
C ASN A 67 -10.14 -10.50 -21.93
N VAL A 68 -9.35 -10.40 -20.85
CA VAL A 68 -9.28 -9.19 -20.03
C VAL A 68 -8.42 -8.17 -20.74
N GLU A 69 -9.04 -7.12 -21.27
CA GLU A 69 -8.34 -6.01 -21.94
C GLU A 69 -7.71 -5.02 -20.94
N PHE A 70 -8.30 -4.89 -19.75
CA PHE A 70 -7.82 -3.99 -18.70
C PHE A 70 -8.22 -4.46 -17.32
N GLY A 71 -7.54 -3.97 -16.28
CA GLY A 71 -7.88 -4.24 -14.90
C GLY A 71 -7.87 -2.97 -14.05
N LEU A 72 -8.90 -2.82 -13.22
CA LEU A 72 -9.04 -1.73 -12.25
C LEU A 72 -9.29 -2.35 -10.87
N TYR A 73 -8.39 -2.11 -9.92
CA TYR A 73 -8.49 -2.66 -8.58
C TYR A 73 -8.12 -1.61 -7.55
N THR A 74 -9.06 -1.30 -6.65
CA THR A 74 -8.79 -0.47 -5.48
C THR A 74 -8.53 -1.36 -4.26
N SER A 75 -7.41 -1.13 -3.60
CA SER A 75 -7.08 -1.75 -2.31
C SER A 75 -7.02 -0.66 -1.25
N TYR A 76 -8.09 -0.58 -0.46
CA TYR A 76 -8.13 0.22 0.76
C TYR A 76 -7.89 -0.66 1.98
N GLN A 77 -7.07 -0.20 2.91
CA GLN A 77 -6.92 -0.82 4.23
C GLN A 77 -6.68 0.26 5.30
N GLY A 78 -7.11 -0.02 6.52
CA GLY A 78 -6.81 0.82 7.67
C GLY A 78 -6.99 0.08 8.98
N GLY A 79 -6.33 0.57 10.02
CA GLY A 79 -6.33 -0.03 11.35
C GLY A 79 -5.68 0.86 12.40
N VAL A 80 -5.94 0.56 13.67
CA VAL A 80 -5.38 1.30 14.81
C VAL A 80 -4.15 0.57 15.34
N PHE A 81 -3.04 1.31 15.48
CA PHE A 81 -1.78 0.77 15.98
C PHE A 81 -1.16 1.69 17.03
N ARG A 82 -0.54 1.10 18.04
CA ARG A 82 0.29 1.84 18.99
C ARG A 82 1.66 2.10 18.39
N LEU A 83 2.02 3.38 18.29
CA LEU A 83 3.27 3.85 17.71
C LEU A 83 4.03 4.72 18.71
N GLN A 84 5.35 4.70 18.61
CA GLN A 84 6.26 5.51 19.41
C GLN A 84 6.87 6.62 18.56
N ARG A 85 7.27 7.71 19.21
CA ARG A 85 8.00 8.81 18.57
C ARG A 85 9.23 8.27 17.85
N GLY A 86 9.38 8.64 16.58
CA GLY A 86 10.47 8.19 15.73
C GLY A 86 10.20 6.90 14.97
N ASP A 87 9.12 6.17 15.28
CA ASP A 87 8.65 5.07 14.43
C ASP A 87 8.43 5.59 13.01
N LYS A 88 8.81 4.77 12.03
CA LYS A 88 8.63 5.05 10.60
C LYS A 88 7.59 4.10 10.05
N ILE A 89 6.63 4.63 9.32
CA ILE A 89 5.62 3.83 8.61
C ILE A 89 5.66 4.14 7.12
N TRP A 90 5.46 3.11 6.29
CA TRP A 90 5.44 3.23 4.83
C TRP A 90 4.59 2.12 4.20
N VAL A 91 4.29 2.31 2.93
CA VAL A 91 3.56 1.36 2.09
C VAL A 91 4.54 0.69 1.13
N ALA A 92 4.32 -0.59 0.87
CA ALA A 92 5.02 -1.33 -0.18
C ALA A 92 4.02 -2.13 -1.02
N VAL A 93 4.39 -2.42 -2.27
CA VAL A 93 3.52 -3.10 -3.23
C VAL A 93 4.24 -4.22 -3.95
N SER A 94 3.51 -5.25 -4.36
CA SER A 94 4.07 -6.34 -5.19
C SER A 94 4.39 -5.91 -6.61
N ASN A 95 3.62 -4.97 -7.18
CA ASN A 95 3.78 -4.55 -8.57
C ASN A 95 3.57 -3.04 -8.71
N MET A 96 4.66 -2.28 -8.67
CA MET A 96 4.64 -0.82 -8.70
C MET A 96 4.25 -0.25 -10.05
N SER A 97 4.56 -0.93 -11.16
CA SER A 97 4.25 -0.43 -12.51
C SER A 97 2.75 -0.35 -12.82
N MET A 98 1.93 -1.03 -12.00
CA MET A 98 0.47 -1.02 -12.11
C MET A 98 -0.19 0.01 -11.19
N VAL A 99 0.55 0.66 -10.29
CA VAL A 99 -0.04 1.61 -9.33
C VAL A 99 -0.19 2.98 -9.99
N CYS A 100 -1.40 3.53 -9.94
CA CYS A 100 -1.66 4.90 -10.35
C CYS A 100 -1.37 5.85 -9.16
N LEU A 101 -0.38 6.73 -9.33
CA LEU A 101 0.09 7.64 -8.28
C LEU A 101 -0.62 9.01 -8.25
N GLU A 102 -1.73 9.14 -8.97
CA GLU A 102 -2.58 10.34 -8.87
C GLU A 102 -3.12 10.48 -7.44
N GLU A 103 -3.14 11.71 -6.93
CA GLU A 103 -3.49 12.00 -5.53
C GLU A 103 -4.88 11.50 -5.12
N THR A 104 -5.83 11.54 -6.06
CA THR A 104 -7.20 11.03 -5.87
C THR A 104 -7.29 9.51 -5.91
N SER A 105 -6.28 8.84 -6.48
CA SER A 105 -6.27 7.42 -6.78
C SER A 105 -5.54 6.63 -5.68
N SER A 106 -4.32 7.06 -5.33
CA SER A 106 -3.49 6.40 -4.34
C SER A 106 -2.96 7.39 -3.30
N TYR A 107 -3.16 7.06 -2.03
CA TYR A 107 -2.78 7.92 -0.91
C TYR A 107 -2.50 7.10 0.35
N PHE A 108 -1.70 7.66 1.25
CA PHE A 108 -1.32 7.06 2.52
C PHE A 108 -1.34 8.12 3.61
N GLY A 109 -1.95 7.80 4.75
CA GLY A 109 -2.09 8.75 5.84
C GLY A 109 -2.23 8.08 7.20
N ALA A 110 -2.08 8.91 8.24
CA ALA A 110 -2.33 8.50 9.60
C ALA A 110 -2.70 9.72 10.47
N PHE A 111 -3.55 9.50 11.47
CA PHE A 111 -3.87 10.49 12.49
C PHE A 111 -3.87 9.84 13.88
N MET A 112 -3.55 10.63 14.90
CA MET A 112 -3.59 10.20 16.30
C MET A 112 -5.03 10.24 16.79
N ILE A 113 -5.43 9.23 17.57
CA ILE A 113 -6.74 9.16 18.24
C ILE A 113 -6.60 9.67 19.67
#